data_AF-A0A164E1I6-F1
#
_entry.id   AF-A0A164E1I6-F1
#
_cell.length_a   1.000
_cell.length_b   1.000
_cell.length_c   1.000
_cell.angle_alpha   90.00
_cell.angle_beta   90.00
_cell.angle_gamma   90.00
#
_symmetry.space_group_name_H-M   'P 1'
#
loop_
_entity.id
_entity.type
_entity.pdbx_description
1 polymer ?
#
loop_
_entity_poly.entity_id
_entity_poly.type
_entity_poly.pdbx_seq_one_letter_code
_entity_poly.pdbx_strand_id
1 'polypeptide(L)' 'MFLSPKVFKATPEDDAFDWLERYESTGAYNQWGDTELRVNFSMYLDGAARKRYLCSTLPTEWRDLPKRPG' A
#
# COMPACT_ATOMS: atom_id res chain seq x y z
N MET A 1 14.74 2.22 14.29
CA MET A 1 14.95 3.07 13.10
C MET A 1 13.70 2.92 12.23
N PHE A 2 13.25 3.98 11.57
CA PHE A 2 12.03 3.99 10.77
C PHE A 2 12.39 4.16 9.29
N LEU A 3 11.81 3.34 8.41
CA LEU A 3 11.96 3.44 6.97
C LEU A 3 10.65 3.98 6.38
N SER A 4 10.72 5.09 5.64
CA SER A 4 9.54 5.61 4.93
C SER A 4 9.33 4.84 3.62
N PRO A 5 8.16 4.23 3.39
CA PRO A 5 7.80 3.71 2.08
C PRO A 5 7.86 4.79 0.99
N LYS A 6 8.05 4.36 -0.26
CA LYS A 6 7.90 5.24 -1.42
C LYS A 6 6.42 5.53 -1.67
N VAL A 7 6.12 6.71 -2.19
CA VAL A 7 4.75 7.08 -2.60
C VAL A 7 4.44 6.52 -3.98
N PHE A 8 3.28 5.88 -4.14
CA PHE A 8 2.77 5.39 -5.42
C PHE A 8 1.89 6.44 -6.09
N LYS A 9 2.22 6.78 -7.34
CA LYS A 9 1.47 7.79 -8.12
C LYS A 9 0.61 7.17 -9.21
N ALA A 10 0.83 5.88 -9.52
CA ALA A 10 0.24 5.18 -10.64
C ALA A 10 0.60 5.83 -11.99
N THR A 11 1.87 6.21 -12.17
CA THR A 11 2.38 6.60 -13.49
C THR A 11 2.65 5.36 -14.35
N PRO A 12 2.83 5.50 -15.68
CA PRO A 12 3.14 4.36 -16.56
C PRO A 12 4.44 3.61 -16.18
N GLU A 13 5.35 4.28 -15.48
CA GLU A 13 6.61 3.70 -14.99
C GLU A 13 6.46 2.99 -13.63
N ASP A 14 5.34 3.21 -12.92
CA ASP A 14 5.08 2.59 -11.62
C ASP A 14 4.52 1.18 -11.80
N ASP A 15 5.25 0.17 -11.32
CA ASP A 15 4.74 -1.19 -11.18
C ASP A 15 4.04 -1.34 -9.80
N ALA A 16 2.74 -1.61 -9.84
CA ALA A 16 1.91 -1.74 -8.64
C ALA A 16 2.33 -2.92 -7.75
N PHE A 17 2.80 -4.03 -8.34
CA PHE A 17 3.23 -5.22 -7.60
C PHE A 17 4.58 -5.01 -6.94
N ASP A 18 5.53 -4.42 -7.67
CA ASP A 18 6.87 -4.07 -7.20
C ASP A 18 6.78 -3.05 -6.04
N TRP A 19 5.90 -2.06 -6.20
CA TRP A 19 5.64 -1.06 -5.17
C TRP A 19 4.98 -1.67 -3.93
N LEU A 20 3.95 -2.52 -4.09
CA LEU A 20 3.26 -3.15 -2.97
C LEU A 20 4.19 -4.06 -2.17
N GLU A 21 5.04 -4.84 -2.85
CA GLU A 21 6.05 -5.68 -2.18
C GLU A 21 7.04 -4.85 -1.36
N ARG A 22 7.50 -3.71 -1.90
CA ARG A 22 8.36 -2.78 -1.15
C ARG A 22 7.65 -2.13 0.03
N TYR A 23 6.37 -1.80 -0.13
CA TYR A 23 5.54 -1.26 0.95
C TYR A 23 5.41 -2.27 2.10
N GLU A 24 5.06 -3.52 1.79
CA GLU A 24 4.96 -4.61 2.77
C GLU A 24 6.32 -4.90 3.44
N SER A 25 7.41 -4.92 2.67
CA SER A 25 8.77 -5.09 3.20
C SER A 25 9.16 -3.95 4.15
N THR A 26 8.78 -2.72 3.81
CA THR A 26 8.99 -1.55 4.68
C THR A 26 8.15 -1.64 5.96
N GLY A 27 6.91 -2.11 5.84
CA GLY A 27 6.05 -2.39 6.98
C GLY A 27 6.64 -3.44 7.91
N ALA A 28 7.16 -4.54 7.36
CA ALA A 28 7.85 -5.57 8.15
C ALA A 28 9.08 -5.02 8.88
N TYR A 29 9.89 -4.20 8.21
CA TYR A 29 11.03 -3.51 8.83
C TYR A 29 10.58 -2.58 9.97
N ASN A 30 9.47 -1.86 9.78
CA ASN A 30 8.88 -0.97 10.76
C ASN A 30 8.03 -1.69 11.82
N GLN A 31 7.95 -3.02 11.77
CA GLN A 31 7.13 -3.86 12.66
C GLN A 31 5.62 -3.51 12.61
N TRP A 32 5.13 -3.10 11.46
CA TRP A 32 3.71 -2.86 11.22
C TRP A 32 2.94 -4.18 11.18
N GLY A 33 1.84 -4.25 11.92
CA GLY A 33 0.84 -5.31 11.78
C GLY A 33 -0.16 -4.99 10.68
N ASP A 34 -1.15 -5.87 10.50
CA ASP A 34 -2.19 -5.73 9.48
C ASP A 34 -2.99 -4.42 9.64
N THR A 35 -3.18 -3.95 10.88
CA THR A 35 -3.85 -2.67 11.16
C THR A 35 -3.01 -1.49 10.70
N GLU A 36 -1.72 -1.45 11.05
CA GLU A 36 -0.82 -0.36 10.66
C GLU A 36 -0.60 -0.33 9.15
N LEU A 37 -0.42 -1.50 8.51
CA LEU A 37 -0.31 -1.61 7.05
C LEU A 37 -1.53 -1.00 6.36
N ARG A 38 -2.73 -1.31 6.84
CA ARG A 38 -3.99 -0.79 6.27
C ARG A 38 -4.14 0.71 6.48
N VAL A 39 -3.95 1.20 7.70
CA VAL A 39 -4.12 2.62 8.04
C VAL A 39 -3.11 3.49 7.28
N ASN A 40 -1.88 3.02 7.19
CA ASN A 40 -0.80 3.76 6.55
C ASN A 40 -0.89 3.74 5.02
N PHE A 41 -1.58 2.76 4.41
CA PHE A 41 -1.57 2.55 2.96
C PHE A 41 -1.94 3.81 2.17
N SER A 42 -3.03 4.47 2.58
CA SER A 42 -3.50 5.70 1.91
C SER A 42 -2.55 6.89 2.02
N MET A 43 -1.64 6.89 3.00
CA MET A 43 -0.62 7.94 3.17
C MET A 43 0.48 7.85 2.12
N TYR A 44 0.70 6.64 1.57
CA TYR A 44 1.72 6.37 0.56
C TYR A 44 1.13 6.18 -0.84
N LEU A 45 -0.13 6.56 -1.03
CA LEU A 45 -0.73 6.76 -2.34
C LEU A 45 -0.83 8.25 -2.63
N ASP A 46 -0.70 8.63 -3.91
CA ASP A 46 -0.88 10.01 -4.36
C ASP A 46 -1.80 10.08 -5.59
N GLY A 47 -2.28 11.27 -5.90
CA GLY A 47 -3.04 11.56 -7.11
C GLY A 47 -4.25 10.66 -7.31
N ALA A 48 -4.34 10.05 -8.50
CA ALA A 48 -5.45 9.20 -8.89
C ALA A 48 -5.51 7.90 -8.06
N ALA A 49 -4.37 7.35 -7.66
CA ALA A 49 -4.30 6.13 -6.85
C ALA A 49 -4.95 6.34 -5.48
N ARG A 50 -4.59 7.45 -4.80
CA ARG A 50 -5.16 7.79 -3.50
C ARG A 50 -6.66 8.04 -3.59
N LYS A 51 -7.10 8.80 -4.58
CA LYS A 51 -8.53 9.09 -4.80
C LYS A 51 -9.33 7.81 -5.02
N ARG A 52 -8.84 6.91 -5.87
CA ARG A 52 -9.50 5.61 -6.12
C ARG A 52 -9.59 4.76 -4.86
N TYR A 53 -8.52 4.67 -4.08
CA TYR A 53 -8.51 3.92 -2.83
C TYR A 53 -9.55 4.47 -1.85
N LEU A 54 -9.58 5.79 -1.63
CA LEU A 54 -10.51 6.43 -0.69
C LEU A 54 -11.99 6.34 -1.14
N CYS A 55 -12.26 6.25 -2.44
CA CYS A 55 -13.62 6.09 -2.97
C CYS A 55 -14.10 4.63 -3.03
N SER A 56 -13.23 3.65 -2.72
CA SER A 56 -13.57 2.23 -2.73
C SER A 56 -14.01 1.73 -1.35
N THR A 57 -14.83 0.69 -1.31
CA THR A 57 -15.11 -0.03 -0.05
C THR A 57 -13.82 -0.68 0.42
N LEU A 58 -13.22 -0.12 1.47
CA LEU A 58 -11.96 -0.62 2.00
C LEU A 58 -12.19 -1.94 2.74
N PRO A 59 -11.32 -2.95 2.53
CA PRO A 59 -11.36 -4.16 3.32
C PRO A 59 -11.07 -3.86 4.80
N THR A 60 -11.66 -4.66 5.68
CA THR A 60 -11.47 -4.55 7.14
C THR A 60 -10.06 -4.99 7.53
N GLU A 61 -9.55 -6.04 6.90
CA GLU A 61 -8.22 -6.60 7.13
C GLU A 61 -7.29 -6.37 5.95
N TRP A 62 -5.99 -6.22 6.21
CA TRP A 62 -4.97 -6.07 5.16
C TRP A 62 -4.96 -7.27 4.21
N ARG A 63 -5.15 -8.49 4.74
CA ARG A 63 -5.09 -9.75 3.97
C ARG A 63 -6.32 -10.00 3.10
N ASP A 64 -7.39 -9.23 3.29
CA ASP A 64 -8.59 -9.29 2.45
C ASP A 64 -8.43 -8.48 1.15
N LEU A 65 -7.30 -7.80 0.97
CA LEU A 65 -6.97 -7.18 -0.31
C LEU A 65 -6.88 -8.25 -1.41
N PRO A 66 -7.26 -7.92 -2.66
CA PRO A 66 -7.24 -8.86 -3.76
C PRO A 66 -5.89 -9.55 -3.85
N LYS A 67 -5.88 -10.89 -3.78
CA LYS A 67 -4.67 -11.68 -3.95
C LYS A 67 -4.11 -11.42 -5.35
N ARG A 68 -2.79 -11.21 -5.41
CA ARG A 68 -2.07 -11.00 -6.68
C ARG A 68 -2.41 -12.17 -7.64
N PRO A 69 -2.76 -11.91 -8.92
CA PRO A 69 -2.76 -12.98 -9.91
C PRO A 69 -1.36 -13.59 -9.96
N GLY A 70 -1.30 -14.92 -9.91
CA GLY A 70 -0.05 -15.69 -10.01
C GLY A 70 0.48 -15.77 -11.43
#